data_AF-A0A9C8T058-F1
#
_entry.id   AF-A0A9C8T058-F1
#
_cell.length_a   1.000
_cell.length_b   1.000
_cell.length_c   1.000
_cell.angle_alpha   90.00
_cell.angle_beta   90.00
_cell.angle_gamma   90.00
#
_symmetry.space_group_name_H-M   'P 1'
#
loop_
_entity.id
_entity.type
_entity.pdbx_description
1 polymer ?
#
loop_
_entity_poly.entity_id
_entity_poly.type
_entity_poly.pdbx_seq_one_letter_code
_entity_poly.pdbx_strand_id
1 'polypeptide(L)'
;MGKQSAFDQSTIEVQATPPTQDLLDQLNLPPAVADFMRRNRRTIWTVVILVVLLVVGIALYDSYRTYRISRAVEALDAALVIDDSARREQQLRQVIEKYASTPSALWARIELARLQQKKGAIDGAIAILEKINSGLSPDDPAKPLVLFNLGGLYEQAKKLDQALVIYRELSGIKGFAAEAFKAMGRVYEQQHNSGSAAEMYRKYLALTGKDGEVQVSDPERKLIEARLNRLQS
;
A
#
# COMPACT_ATOMS: atom_id res chain seq x y z
N MET A 1 -24.93 -80.23 -52.01
CA MET A 1 -23.45 -80.11 -51.96
C MET A 1 -23.12 -78.72 -52.52
N GLY A 2 -22.36 -77.83 -51.90
CA GLY A 2 -21.58 -77.89 -50.66
C GLY A 2 -21.51 -76.51 -50.01
N LYS A 3 -21.27 -76.52 -48.71
CA LYS A 3 -20.90 -75.36 -47.89
C LYS A 3 -19.48 -74.94 -48.25
N GLN A 4 -19.19 -73.64 -48.25
CA GLN A 4 -17.96 -73.14 -47.61
C GLN A 4 -18.06 -71.63 -47.38
N SER A 5 -18.02 -71.31 -46.10
CA SER A 5 -18.04 -69.99 -45.49
C SER A 5 -16.66 -69.36 -45.63
N ALA A 6 -16.55 -68.23 -46.34
CA ALA A 6 -15.35 -67.40 -46.40
C ALA A 6 -15.40 -66.35 -45.27
N PHE A 7 -15.23 -66.81 -44.03
CA PHE A 7 -14.87 -65.93 -42.91
C PHE A 7 -13.47 -66.35 -42.47
N ASP A 8 -12.47 -65.75 -43.10
CA ASP A 8 -11.09 -65.80 -42.66
C ASP A 8 -10.92 -64.72 -41.59
N GLN A 9 -11.03 -65.10 -40.31
CA GLN A 9 -10.68 -64.23 -39.19
C GLN A 9 -9.16 -64.18 -39.12
N SER A 10 -8.56 -63.27 -39.88
CA SER A 10 -7.20 -62.81 -39.63
C SER A 10 -7.20 -62.13 -38.26
N THR A 11 -6.72 -62.86 -37.26
CA THR A 11 -6.34 -62.34 -35.94
C THR A 11 -5.38 -61.18 -36.15
N ILE A 12 -5.89 -59.96 -36.03
CA ILE A 12 -5.04 -58.79 -35.85
C ILE A 12 -4.42 -58.98 -34.46
N GLU A 13 -3.18 -59.49 -34.42
CA GLU A 13 -2.33 -59.32 -33.24
C GLU A 13 -2.22 -57.82 -33.01
N VAL A 14 -2.99 -57.34 -32.02
CA VAL A 14 -2.80 -56.02 -31.45
C VAL A 14 -1.42 -56.05 -30.83
N GLN A 15 -0.42 -55.57 -31.58
CA GLN A 15 0.91 -55.32 -31.04
C GLN A 15 0.71 -54.49 -29.78
N ALA A 16 1.04 -55.08 -28.63
CA ALA A 16 1.04 -54.39 -27.36
C ALA A 16 1.91 -53.15 -27.54
N THR A 17 1.29 -51.97 -27.43
CA THR A 17 2.01 -50.70 -27.33
C THR A 17 3.15 -50.89 -26.33
N PRO A 18 4.39 -50.52 -26.67
CA PRO A 18 5.53 -50.70 -25.77
C PRO A 18 5.20 -50.08 -24.41
N PRO A 19 5.65 -50.70 -23.30
CA PRO A 19 5.38 -50.15 -21.98
C PRO A 19 5.87 -48.71 -21.97
N THR A 20 4.96 -47.77 -21.71
CA THR A 20 5.30 -46.35 -21.63
C THR A 20 6.48 -46.22 -20.67
N GLN A 21 7.65 -45.86 -21.19
CA GLN A 21 8.86 -45.71 -20.39
C GLN A 21 8.54 -44.82 -19.19
N ASP A 22 8.70 -45.36 -17.99
CA ASP A 22 8.33 -44.68 -16.76
C ASP A 22 9.15 -43.38 -16.67
N LEU A 23 8.48 -42.24 -16.50
CA LEU A 23 9.12 -40.92 -16.44
C LEU A 23 10.21 -40.85 -15.36
N LEU A 24 10.11 -41.72 -14.34
CA LEU A 24 11.07 -41.86 -13.26
C LEU A 24 12.42 -42.43 -13.72
N ASP A 25 12.42 -43.30 -14.75
CA ASP A 25 13.63 -43.97 -15.23
C ASP A 25 14.48 -43.05 -16.12
N GLN A 26 13.87 -42.02 -16.71
CA GLN A 26 14.58 -40.99 -17.50
C GLN A 26 15.30 -39.96 -16.63
N LEU A 27 14.92 -39.84 -15.35
CA LEU A 27 15.44 -38.82 -14.44
C LEU A 27 16.76 -39.19 -13.75
N ASN A 28 17.39 -40.31 -14.15
CA ASN A 28 18.66 -40.83 -13.61
C ASN A 28 18.74 -40.75 -12.07
N LEU A 29 17.63 -41.10 -11.41
CA LEU A 29 17.48 -41.00 -9.95
C LEU A 29 18.24 -42.14 -9.25
N PRO A 30 18.82 -41.91 -8.06
CA PRO A 30 19.38 -42.99 -7.25
C PRO A 30 18.33 -44.07 -6.98
N PRO A 31 18.70 -45.37 -6.92
CA PRO A 31 17.76 -46.49 -6.83
C PRO A 31 16.81 -46.37 -5.62
N ALA A 32 17.31 -45.89 -4.48
CA ALA A 32 16.49 -45.65 -3.29
C ALA A 32 15.39 -44.58 -3.49
N VAL A 33 15.64 -43.57 -4.32
CA VAL A 33 14.67 -42.51 -4.64
C VAL A 33 13.64 -43.01 -5.65
N ALA A 34 14.07 -43.81 -6.63
CA ALA A 34 13.16 -44.43 -7.59
C ALA A 34 12.17 -45.39 -6.91
N ASP A 35 12.66 -46.21 -5.96
CA ASP A 35 11.81 -47.13 -5.19
C ASP A 35 10.83 -46.37 -4.27
N PHE A 36 11.28 -45.27 -3.67
CA PHE A 36 10.41 -44.39 -2.88
C PHE A 36 9.31 -43.75 -3.73
N MET A 37 9.67 -43.22 -4.92
CA MET A 37 8.72 -42.62 -5.86
C MET A 37 7.67 -43.63 -6.34
N ARG A 38 8.09 -44.87 -6.65
CA ARG A 38 7.19 -45.95 -7.05
C ARG A 38 6.25 -46.36 -5.91
N ARG A 39 6.77 -46.51 -4.69
CA ARG A 39 5.98 -46.87 -3.49
C ARG A 39 4.96 -45.79 -3.11
N ASN A 40 5.34 -44.51 -3.23
CA ASN A 40 4.54 -43.37 -2.80
C ASN A 40 3.90 -42.60 -3.96
N ARG A 41 3.79 -43.22 -5.15
CA ARG A 41 3.35 -42.58 -6.41
C ARG A 41 2.07 -41.75 -6.27
N ARG A 42 1.04 -42.29 -5.62
CA ARG A 42 -0.24 -41.57 -5.43
C ARG A 42 -0.07 -40.30 -4.60
N THR A 43 0.63 -40.39 -3.47
CA THR A 43 0.88 -39.25 -2.60
C THR A 43 1.68 -38.16 -3.30
N ILE A 44 2.69 -38.55 -4.09
CA ILE A 44 3.52 -37.60 -4.84
C ILE A 44 2.68 -36.86 -5.89
N TRP A 45 1.84 -37.57 -6.66
CA TRP A 45 0.93 -36.92 -7.60
C TRP A 45 -0.06 -35.97 -6.90
N THR A 46 -0.58 -36.33 -5.72
CA THR A 46 -1.43 -35.42 -4.92
C THR A 46 -0.67 -34.15 -4.51
N VAL A 47 0.56 -34.29 -4.02
CA VAL A 47 1.40 -33.13 -3.64
C VAL A 47 1.71 -32.27 -4.87
N VAL A 48 2.07 -32.87 -6.00
CA VAL A 48 2.34 -32.13 -7.26
C VAL A 48 1.10 -31.36 -7.71
N ILE A 49 -0.09 -31.97 -7.68
CA ILE A 49 -1.35 -31.28 -8.03
C ILE A 49 -1.61 -30.12 -7.06
N LEU A 50 -1.44 -30.31 -5.76
CA LEU A 50 -1.63 -29.23 -4.77
C LEU A 50 -0.65 -28.08 -5.01
N VAL A 51 0.61 -28.38 -5.33
CA VAL A 51 1.63 -27.37 -5.66
C VAL A 51 1.25 -26.62 -6.95
N VAL A 52 0.81 -27.33 -8.00
CA VAL A 52 0.36 -26.71 -9.25
C VAL A 52 -0.84 -25.80 -9.01
N LEU A 53 -1.85 -26.26 -8.26
CA LEU A 53 -3.03 -25.45 -7.92
C LEU A 53 -2.65 -24.22 -7.10
N LEU A 54 -1.71 -24.35 -6.17
CA LEU A 54 -1.19 -23.21 -5.40
C LEU A 54 -0.50 -22.20 -6.32
N VAL A 55 0.39 -22.64 -7.21
CA VAL A 55 1.11 -21.77 -8.14
C VAL A 55 0.16 -21.07 -9.11
N VAL A 56 -0.80 -21.81 -9.70
CA VAL A 56 -1.83 -21.24 -10.58
C VAL A 56 -2.69 -20.25 -9.81
N GLY A 57 -3.09 -20.58 -8.58
CA GLY A 57 -3.86 -19.69 -7.71
C GLY A 57 -3.13 -18.37 -7.43
N ILE A 58 -1.83 -18.44 -7.09
CA ILE A 58 -0.98 -17.25 -6.89
C ILE A 58 -0.89 -16.43 -8.20
N ALA A 59 -0.64 -17.08 -9.34
CA ALA A 59 -0.52 -16.40 -10.63
C ALA A 59 -1.83 -15.70 -11.05
N LEU A 60 -2.99 -16.36 -10.87
CA LEU A 60 -4.30 -15.77 -11.14
C LEU A 60 -4.61 -14.62 -10.18
N TYR A 61 -4.28 -14.78 -8.89
CA TYR A 61 -4.46 -13.73 -7.89
C TYR A 61 -3.60 -12.49 -8.20
N ASP A 62 -2.33 -12.70 -8.55
CA ASP A 62 -1.41 -11.63 -8.92
C ASP A 62 -1.86 -10.91 -10.21
N SER A 63 -2.31 -11.67 -11.21
CA SER A 63 -2.89 -11.14 -12.44
C SER A 63 -4.14 -10.28 -12.16
N TYR A 64 -5.07 -10.79 -11.36
CA TYR A 64 -6.29 -10.07 -10.98
C TYR A 64 -5.98 -8.80 -10.18
N ARG A 65 -5.08 -8.89 -9.21
CA ARG A 65 -4.65 -7.76 -8.38
C ARG A 65 -4.00 -6.67 -9.24
N THR A 66 -3.08 -7.05 -10.13
CA THR A 66 -2.39 -6.11 -11.03
C THR A 66 -3.38 -5.42 -11.95
N TYR A 67 -4.30 -6.18 -12.57
CA TYR A 67 -5.36 -5.62 -13.40
C TYR A 67 -6.22 -4.61 -12.64
N ARG A 68 -6.66 -4.93 -11.42
CA ARG A 68 -7.43 -4.00 -10.58
C ARG A 68 -6.65 -2.75 -10.21
N ILE A 69 -5.37 -2.86 -9.89
CA ILE A 69 -4.53 -1.70 -9.56
C ILE A 69 -4.37 -0.80 -10.78
N SER A 70 -4.06 -1.34 -11.96
CA SER A 70 -3.92 -0.57 -13.19
C SER A 70 -5.20 0.21 -13.53
N ARG A 71 -6.37 -0.44 -13.43
CA ARG A 71 -7.66 0.21 -13.64
C ARG A 71 -8.00 1.27 -12.59
N ALA A 72 -7.54 1.07 -11.35
CA ALA A 72 -7.73 2.04 -10.29
C ALA A 72 -6.86 3.28 -10.48
N VAL A 73 -5.64 3.12 -10.99
CA VAL A 73 -4.74 4.23 -11.36
C VAL A 73 -5.35 5.05 -12.48
N GLU A 74 -5.76 4.40 -13.58
CA GLU A 74 -6.41 5.07 -14.72
C GLU A 74 -7.65 5.88 -14.28
N ALA A 75 -8.49 5.29 -13.44
CA ALA A 75 -9.68 5.96 -12.93
C ALA A 75 -9.36 7.13 -11.99
N LEU A 76 -8.30 7.03 -11.19
CA LEU A 76 -7.83 8.12 -10.34
C LEU A 76 -7.27 9.27 -11.19
N ASP A 77 -6.42 8.96 -12.17
CA ASP A 77 -5.84 9.97 -13.06
C ASP A 77 -6.93 10.73 -13.82
N ALA A 78 -7.93 10.00 -14.34
CA ALA A 78 -9.09 10.60 -14.98
C ALA A 78 -9.89 11.52 -14.04
N ALA A 79 -9.98 11.19 -12.75
CA ALA A 79 -10.63 12.05 -11.77
C ALA A 79 -9.80 13.33 -11.49
N LEU A 80 -8.48 13.22 -11.39
CA LEU A 80 -7.60 14.33 -10.99
C LEU A 80 -7.50 15.45 -12.03
N VAL A 81 -7.69 15.15 -13.31
CA VAL A 81 -7.66 16.13 -14.41
C VAL A 81 -8.97 16.92 -14.57
N ILE A 82 -10.04 16.56 -13.85
CA ILE A 82 -11.33 17.25 -13.96
C ILE A 82 -11.30 18.56 -13.18
N ASP A 83 -11.43 19.70 -13.85
CA ASP A 83 -11.44 21.01 -13.20
C ASP A 83 -12.69 21.25 -12.32
N ASP A 84 -13.84 20.75 -12.76
CA ASP A 84 -15.09 20.91 -12.01
C ASP A 84 -15.06 20.11 -10.69
N SER A 85 -15.17 20.84 -9.58
CA SER A 85 -15.04 20.27 -8.23
C SER A 85 -16.17 19.30 -7.87
N ALA A 86 -17.37 19.44 -8.45
CA ALA A 86 -18.48 18.52 -8.15
C ALA A 86 -18.31 17.20 -8.90
N ARG A 87 -17.97 17.25 -10.19
CA ARG A 87 -17.67 16.08 -11.03
C ARG A 87 -16.43 15.35 -10.54
N ARG A 88 -15.36 16.08 -10.18
CA ARG A 88 -14.16 15.48 -9.57
C ARG A 88 -14.53 14.71 -8.31
N GLU A 89 -15.32 15.30 -7.43
CA GLU A 89 -15.78 14.63 -6.20
C GLU A 89 -16.52 13.34 -6.50
N GLN A 90 -17.45 13.36 -7.45
CA GLN A 90 -18.20 12.18 -7.86
C GLN A 90 -17.28 11.06 -8.39
N GLN A 91 -16.31 11.41 -9.23
CA GLN A 91 -15.36 10.44 -9.78
C GLN A 91 -14.45 9.84 -8.70
N LEU A 92 -13.96 10.66 -7.77
CA LEU A 92 -13.19 10.17 -6.62
C LEU A 92 -14.01 9.17 -5.79
N ARG A 93 -15.30 9.44 -5.55
CA ARG A 93 -16.19 8.51 -4.85
C ARG A 93 -16.34 7.18 -5.59
N GLN A 94 -16.46 7.21 -6.92
CA GLN A 94 -16.49 5.99 -7.74
C GLN A 94 -15.19 5.19 -7.64
N VAL A 95 -14.03 5.86 -7.66
CA VAL A 95 -12.73 5.20 -7.45
C VAL A 95 -12.69 4.52 -6.08
N ILE A 96 -13.14 5.21 -5.03
CA ILE A 96 -13.15 4.70 -3.66
C ILE A 96 -14.06 3.47 -3.53
N GLU A 97 -15.25 3.51 -4.13
CA GLU A 97 -16.22 2.40 -4.07
C GLU A 97 -15.73 1.19 -4.88
N LYS A 98 -15.32 1.42 -6.13
CA LYS A 98 -14.93 0.35 -7.05
C LYS A 98 -13.55 -0.23 -6.75
N TYR A 99 -12.65 0.51 -6.11
CA TYR A 99 -11.26 0.12 -5.88
C TYR A 99 -10.83 0.21 -4.41
N ALA A 100 -11.76 0.05 -3.46
CA ALA A 100 -11.55 0.30 -2.02
C ALA A 100 -10.26 -0.26 -1.40
N SER A 101 -9.76 -1.40 -1.90
CA SER A 101 -8.57 -2.12 -1.42
C SER A 101 -7.27 -1.77 -2.16
N THR A 102 -7.29 -0.80 -3.09
CA THR A 102 -6.10 -0.37 -3.83
C THR A 102 -5.50 0.90 -3.25
N PRO A 103 -4.20 1.17 -3.48
CA PRO A 103 -3.58 2.44 -3.12
C PRO A 103 -4.27 3.64 -3.79
N SER A 104 -4.79 3.49 -5.01
CA SER A 104 -5.50 4.58 -5.69
C SER A 104 -6.76 5.01 -4.95
N ALA A 105 -7.48 4.08 -4.31
CA ALA A 105 -8.61 4.46 -3.46
C ALA A 105 -8.18 5.18 -2.18
N LEU A 106 -7.02 4.84 -1.59
CA LEU A 106 -6.44 5.60 -0.49
C LEU A 106 -6.14 7.04 -0.92
N TRP A 107 -5.44 7.21 -2.05
CA TRP A 107 -5.14 8.53 -2.63
C TRP A 107 -6.41 9.30 -2.99
N ALA A 108 -7.43 8.63 -3.53
CA ALA A 108 -8.72 9.25 -3.82
C ALA A 108 -9.41 9.78 -2.55
N ARG A 109 -9.30 9.07 -1.41
CA ARG A 109 -9.82 9.56 -0.12
C ARG A 109 -9.05 10.79 0.38
N ILE A 110 -7.71 10.79 0.25
CA ILE A 110 -6.88 11.95 0.62
C ILE A 110 -7.25 13.16 -0.24
N GLU A 111 -7.40 12.97 -1.54
CA GLU A 111 -7.81 14.03 -2.47
C GLU A 111 -9.22 14.54 -2.17
N LEU A 112 -10.14 13.65 -1.80
CA LEU A 112 -11.49 14.02 -1.36
C LEU A 112 -11.44 14.90 -0.10
N ALA A 113 -10.61 14.55 0.89
CA ALA A 113 -10.41 15.40 2.07
C ALA A 113 -9.85 16.77 1.69
N ARG A 114 -8.85 16.83 0.79
CA ARG A 114 -8.29 18.08 0.27
C ARG A 114 -9.33 18.94 -0.46
N LEU A 115 -10.24 18.30 -1.19
CA LEU A 115 -11.34 18.98 -1.87
C LEU A 115 -12.34 19.56 -0.87
N GLN A 116 -12.71 18.81 0.17
CA GLN A 116 -13.56 19.30 1.25
C GLN A 116 -12.92 20.46 2.01
N GLN A 117 -11.62 20.37 2.30
CA GLN A 117 -10.86 21.45 2.90
C GLN A 117 -10.93 22.73 2.05
N LYS A 118 -10.74 22.63 0.73
CA LYS A 118 -10.87 23.78 -0.20
C LYS A 118 -12.27 24.39 -0.22
N LYS A 119 -13.31 23.56 -0.03
CA LYS A 119 -14.71 24.01 0.09
C LYS A 119 -15.04 24.60 1.48
N GLY A 120 -14.09 24.62 2.41
CA GLY A 120 -14.32 25.07 3.79
C GLY A 120 -15.02 24.04 4.68
N ALA A 121 -15.31 22.84 4.17
CA ALA A 121 -15.91 21.74 4.92
C ALA A 121 -14.85 21.01 5.77
N ILE A 122 -14.25 21.72 6.73
CA ILE A 122 -13.08 21.26 7.49
C ILE A 122 -13.39 20.00 8.32
N ASP A 123 -14.54 19.95 9.01
CA ASP A 123 -14.90 18.78 9.82
C ASP A 123 -15.07 17.50 8.98
N GLY A 124 -15.59 17.63 7.75
CA GLY A 124 -15.68 16.50 6.82
C GLY A 124 -14.30 16.00 6.39
N ALA A 125 -13.39 16.93 6.10
CA ALA A 125 -12.02 16.59 5.73
C ALA A 125 -11.28 15.88 6.88
N ILE A 126 -11.48 16.34 8.12
CA ILE A 126 -10.96 15.70 9.33
C ILE A 126 -11.50 14.28 9.43
N ALA A 127 -12.82 14.09 9.36
CA ALA A 127 -13.44 12.77 9.47
C ALA A 127 -12.92 11.77 8.43
N ILE A 128 -12.63 12.23 7.20
CA ILE A 128 -12.02 11.38 6.17
C ILE A 128 -10.61 10.96 6.58
N LEU A 129 -9.75 11.91 6.97
CA LEU A 129 -8.36 11.60 7.33
C LEU A 129 -8.25 10.79 8.63
N GLU A 130 -9.14 10.98 9.60
CA GLU A 130 -9.20 10.14 10.81
C GLU A 130 -9.55 8.70 10.46
N LYS A 131 -10.55 8.50 9.60
CA LYS A 131 -10.92 7.16 9.13
C LYS A 131 -9.75 6.48 8.41
N ILE A 132 -9.03 7.22 7.57
CA ILE A 132 -7.80 6.71 6.95
C ILE A 132 -6.79 6.35 8.04
N ASN A 133 -6.45 7.29 8.93
CA ASN A 133 -5.44 7.10 9.96
C ASN A 133 -5.70 5.87 10.84
N SER A 134 -6.97 5.62 11.19
CA SER A 134 -7.39 4.45 12.00
C SER A 134 -7.22 3.11 11.28
N GLY A 135 -7.21 3.11 9.94
CA GLY A 135 -7.01 1.91 9.13
C GLY A 135 -5.57 1.66 8.70
N LEU A 136 -4.65 2.60 8.95
CA LEU A 136 -3.24 2.46 8.60
C LEU A 136 -2.46 1.83 9.76
N SER A 137 -1.59 0.89 9.43
CA SER A 137 -0.58 0.38 10.35
C SER A 137 0.42 1.48 10.73
N PRO A 138 1.07 1.41 11.91
CA PRO A 138 2.10 2.39 12.31
C PRO A 138 3.24 2.53 11.30
N ASP A 139 3.63 1.43 10.65
CA ASP A 139 4.72 1.39 9.65
C ASP A 139 4.24 1.65 8.21
N ASP A 140 2.97 2.05 8.02
CA ASP A 140 2.45 2.32 6.68
C ASP A 140 3.16 3.53 6.06
N PRO A 141 3.70 3.43 4.82
CA PRO A 141 4.38 4.55 4.17
C PRO A 141 3.53 5.81 4.00
N ALA A 142 2.19 5.69 3.98
CA ALA A 142 1.29 6.83 3.88
C ALA A 142 0.99 7.49 5.23
N LYS A 143 1.31 6.83 6.35
CA LYS A 143 1.03 7.32 7.72
C LYS A 143 1.57 8.73 7.97
N PRO A 144 2.82 9.07 7.63
CA PRO A 144 3.36 10.41 7.91
C PRO A 144 2.60 11.52 7.17
N LEU A 145 2.26 11.26 5.90
CA LEU A 145 1.49 12.20 5.08
C LEU A 145 0.09 12.42 5.65
N VAL A 146 -0.59 11.36 6.07
CA VAL A 146 -1.92 11.44 6.68
C VAL A 146 -1.88 12.21 7.99
N LEU A 147 -0.91 11.93 8.87
CA LEU A 147 -0.73 12.65 10.13
C LEU A 147 -0.45 14.14 9.89
N PHE A 148 0.45 14.47 8.95
CA PHE A 148 0.75 15.87 8.65
C PHE A 148 -0.49 16.63 8.17
N ASN A 149 -1.24 16.05 7.22
CA ASN A 149 -2.46 16.68 6.70
C ASN A 149 -3.56 16.77 7.77
N LEU A 150 -3.74 15.74 8.59
CA LEU A 150 -4.72 15.72 9.67
C LEU A 150 -4.38 16.77 10.75
N GLY A 151 -3.10 16.88 11.13
CA GLY A 151 -2.62 17.91 12.04
C GLY A 151 -2.91 19.32 11.49
N GLY A 152 -2.65 19.55 10.20
CA GLY A 152 -2.92 20.83 9.56
C GLY A 152 -4.41 21.18 9.50
N LEU A 153 -5.29 20.20 9.29
CA LEU A 153 -6.74 20.40 9.37
C LEU A 153 -7.19 20.74 10.79
N TYR A 154 -6.63 20.07 11.80
CA TYR A 154 -6.90 20.41 13.20
C TYR A 154 -6.44 21.82 13.56
N GLU A 155 -5.28 22.26 13.08
CA GLU A 155 -4.83 23.65 13.22
C GLU A 155 -5.82 24.63 12.58
N GLN A 156 -6.25 24.35 11.35
CA GLN A 156 -7.20 25.18 10.62
C GLN A 156 -8.56 25.27 11.35
N ALA A 157 -8.99 24.18 11.97
CA ALA A 157 -10.20 24.12 12.78
C ALA A 157 -10.06 24.74 14.19
N LYS A 158 -8.90 25.32 14.54
CA LYS A 158 -8.57 25.82 15.89
C LYS A 158 -8.64 24.76 17.00
N LYS A 159 -8.57 23.48 16.61
CA LYS A 159 -8.48 22.32 17.49
C LYS A 159 -7.02 22.05 17.84
N LEU A 160 -6.38 23.03 18.49
CA LEU A 160 -4.92 23.10 18.65
C LEU A 160 -4.36 21.92 19.47
N ASP A 161 -5.06 21.47 20.51
CA ASP A 161 -4.61 20.32 21.32
C ASP A 161 -4.64 19.01 20.51
N GLN A 162 -5.64 18.83 19.66
CA GLN A 162 -5.72 17.67 18.77
C GLN A 162 -4.60 17.71 17.73
N ALA A 163 -4.30 18.89 17.18
CA ALA A 163 -3.14 19.07 16.27
C ALA A 163 -1.82 18.67 16.95
N LEU A 164 -1.61 19.07 18.22
CA LEU A 164 -0.42 18.68 18.98
C LEU A 164 -0.31 17.17 19.19
N VAL A 165 -1.42 16.48 19.45
CA VAL A 165 -1.43 15.01 19.57
C VAL A 165 -0.99 14.37 18.26
N ILE A 166 -1.55 14.81 17.13
CA ILE A 166 -1.22 14.27 15.80
C ILE A 166 0.24 14.56 15.41
N TYR A 167 0.72 15.78 15.63
CA TYR A 167 2.12 16.10 15.34
C TYR A 167 3.10 15.41 16.29
N ARG A 168 2.70 15.13 17.54
CA ARG A 168 3.51 14.31 18.44
C ARG A 168 3.66 12.88 17.91
N GLU A 169 2.58 12.28 17.38
CA GLU A 169 2.65 10.99 16.70
C GLU A 169 3.61 11.05 15.50
N LEU A 170 3.47 12.08 14.64
CA LEU A 170 4.36 12.30 13.49
C LEU A 170 5.84 12.44 13.91
N SER A 171 6.11 13.09 15.05
CA SER A 171 7.47 13.29 15.56
C SER A 171 8.19 11.99 15.91
N GLY A 172 7.44 10.91 16.15
CA GLY A 172 8.00 9.58 16.40
C GLY A 172 8.40 8.83 15.13
N ILE A 173 8.06 9.33 13.94
CA ILE A 173 8.37 8.67 12.68
C ILE A 173 9.70 9.19 12.12
N LYS A 174 10.62 8.26 11.85
CA LYS A 174 11.96 8.56 11.31
C LYS A 174 11.87 9.38 10.02
N GLY A 175 12.67 10.45 9.93
CA GLY A 175 12.67 11.37 8.79
C GLY A 175 11.58 12.45 8.82
N PHE A 176 10.61 12.39 9.75
CA PHE A 176 9.52 13.38 9.85
C PHE A 176 9.53 14.20 11.16
N ALA A 177 10.45 13.91 12.08
CA ALA A 177 10.57 14.59 13.37
C ALA A 177 10.77 16.11 13.23
N ALA A 178 11.62 16.55 12.29
CA ALA A 178 11.85 17.97 12.05
C ALA A 178 10.54 18.68 11.65
N GLU A 179 9.81 18.16 10.67
CA GLU A 179 8.56 18.76 10.20
C GLU A 179 7.51 18.81 11.31
N ALA A 180 7.42 17.74 12.11
CA ALA A 180 6.54 17.69 13.28
C ALA A 180 6.88 18.77 14.32
N PHE A 181 8.15 18.91 14.72
CA PHE A 181 8.55 19.93 15.69
C PHE A 181 8.31 21.35 15.17
N LYS A 182 8.57 21.61 13.88
CA LYS A 182 8.25 22.89 13.25
C LYS A 182 6.75 23.18 13.34
N ALA A 183 5.90 22.18 13.06
CA ALA A 183 4.46 22.31 13.16
C ALA A 183 4.00 22.53 14.61
N MET A 184 4.47 21.73 15.57
CA MET A 184 4.17 21.90 16.99
C MET A 184 4.58 23.29 17.51
N GLY A 185 5.72 23.83 17.07
CA GLY A 185 6.14 25.19 17.40
C GLY A 185 5.12 26.24 16.94
N ARG A 186 4.63 26.13 15.69
CA ARG A 186 3.56 27.01 15.18
C ARG A 186 2.26 26.87 15.96
N VAL A 187 1.91 25.66 16.39
CA VAL A 187 0.69 25.42 17.19
C VAL A 187 0.81 26.06 18.57
N TYR A 188 1.96 25.91 19.23
CA TYR A 188 2.19 26.56 20.52
C TYR A 188 2.23 28.10 20.41
N GLU A 189 2.74 28.67 19.32
CA GLU A 189 2.61 30.11 19.04
C GLU A 189 1.12 30.53 18.97
N GLN A 190 0.28 29.74 18.30
CA GLN A 190 -1.18 30.00 18.23
C GLN A 190 -1.88 29.85 19.59
N GLN A 191 -1.32 29.07 20.51
CA GLN A 191 -1.79 28.95 21.90
C GLN A 191 -1.20 30.03 22.82
N HIS A 192 -0.38 30.96 22.31
CA HIS A 192 0.37 31.93 23.11
C HIS A 192 1.33 31.29 24.14
N ASN A 193 1.72 30.03 23.92
CA ASN A 193 2.68 29.32 24.76
C ASN A 193 4.09 29.45 24.18
N SER A 194 4.70 30.62 24.41
CA SER A 194 6.03 30.95 23.87
C SER A 194 7.13 30.00 24.36
N GLY A 195 7.03 29.50 25.58
CA GLY A 195 8.00 28.57 26.16
C GLY A 195 8.07 27.25 25.40
N SER A 196 6.91 26.59 25.23
CA SER A 196 6.83 25.34 24.46
C SER A 196 7.11 25.56 22.98
N ALA A 197 6.69 26.69 22.40
CA ALA A 197 7.01 27.04 21.02
C ALA A 197 8.53 27.13 20.79
N ALA A 198 9.24 27.85 21.68
CA ALA A 198 10.69 27.98 21.62
C ALA A 198 11.39 26.62 21.77
N GLU A 199 10.90 25.74 22.65
CA GLU A 199 11.45 24.39 22.79
C GLU A 199 11.33 23.59 21.49
N MET A 200 10.15 23.60 20.85
CA MET A 200 9.95 22.86 19.60
C MET A 200 10.80 23.41 18.45
N TYR A 201 10.96 24.73 18.35
CA TYR A 201 11.84 25.32 17.34
C TYR A 201 13.31 25.01 17.56
N ARG A 202 13.79 24.91 18.82
CA ARG A 202 15.15 24.43 19.10
C ARG A 202 15.33 22.98 18.64
N LYS A 203 14.35 22.11 18.91
CA LYS A 203 14.38 20.70 18.44
C LYS A 203 14.43 20.63 16.91
N TYR A 204 13.64 21.43 16.21
CA TYR A 204 13.71 21.55 14.75
C TYR A 204 15.11 22.00 14.26
N LEU A 205 15.68 23.05 14.85
CA LEU A 205 16.98 23.59 14.42
C LEU A 205 18.15 22.63 14.70
N ALA A 206 18.02 21.79 15.73
CA ALA A 206 18.99 20.74 16.04
C ALA A 206 18.97 19.63 14.97
N LEU A 207 17.78 19.22 14.52
CA LEU A 207 17.63 18.20 13.47
C LEU A 207 17.99 18.70 12.07
N THR A 208 17.98 20.02 11.86
CA THR A 208 18.21 20.64 10.56
C THR A 208 19.54 21.41 10.46
N GLY A 209 20.44 21.17 11.41
CA GLY A 209 21.78 21.76 11.46
C GLY A 209 22.71 21.25 10.37
N LYS A 210 23.92 21.82 10.32
CA LYS A 210 25.00 21.38 9.41
C LYS A 210 25.31 19.89 9.54
N ASP A 211 25.19 19.35 10.76
CA ASP A 211 25.35 17.93 11.09
C ASP A 211 23.99 17.24 11.39
N GLY A 212 22.87 17.89 11.03
CA GLY A 212 21.53 17.42 11.31
C GLY A 212 21.09 16.28 10.38
N GLU A 213 20.06 15.54 10.79
CA GLU A 213 19.47 14.45 10.00
C GLU A 213 18.81 14.95 8.70
N VAL A 214 18.30 16.18 8.70
CA VAL A 214 17.51 16.73 7.59
C VAL A 214 18.16 18.02 7.07
N GLN A 215 18.58 18.01 5.81
CA GLN A 215 19.10 19.23 5.18
C GLN A 215 17.93 20.12 4.75
N VAL A 216 17.86 21.32 5.33
CA VAL A 216 16.85 22.33 4.98
C VAL A 216 17.50 23.56 4.38
N SER A 217 16.71 24.34 3.64
CA SER A 217 17.19 25.57 3.03
C SER A 217 17.55 26.64 4.06
N ASP A 218 18.60 27.42 3.80
CA ASP A 218 19.01 28.54 4.65
C ASP A 218 17.87 29.53 4.96
N PRO A 219 16.99 29.91 4.01
CA PRO A 219 15.89 30.83 4.30
C PRO A 219 14.90 30.28 5.33
N GLU A 220 14.55 29.00 5.23
CA GLU A 220 13.62 28.36 6.17
C GLU A 220 14.22 28.30 7.57
N ARG A 221 15.50 27.92 7.67
CA ARG A 221 16.22 27.89 8.93
C ARG A 221 16.25 29.27 9.60
N LYS A 222 16.64 30.30 8.85
CA LYS A 222 16.68 31.69 9.33
C LYS A 222 15.32 32.19 9.79
N LEU A 223 14.23 31.79 9.12
CA LEU A 223 12.88 32.12 9.55
C LEU A 223 12.56 31.56 10.94
N ILE A 224 12.93 30.31 11.19
CA ILE A 224 12.69 29.66 12.49
C ILE A 224 13.61 30.25 13.57
N GLU A 225 14.86 30.58 13.25
CA GLU A 225 15.76 31.31 14.16
C GLU A 225 15.19 32.68 14.55
N ALA A 226 14.66 33.45 13.58
CA ALA A 226 14.02 34.73 13.83
C ALA A 226 12.74 34.60 14.68
N ARG A 227 11.94 33.54 14.49
CA ARG A 227 10.81 33.23 15.39
C ARG A 227 11.29 32.92 16.80
N LEU A 228 12.29 32.05 16.93
CA LEU A 228 12.84 31.67 18.23
C LEU A 228 13.35 32.88 19.01
N ASN A 229 14.05 33.81 18.36
CA ASN A 229 14.54 35.03 19.01
C ASN A 229 13.38 35.90 19.53
N ARG A 230 12.30 36.05 18.75
CA ARG A 230 11.11 36.82 19.15
C ARG A 230 10.34 36.19 20.32
N LEU A 231 10.42 34.88 20.48
CA LEU A 231 9.77 34.18 21.60
C LEU A 231 10.58 34.28 22.91
N GLN A 232 11.83 34.75 22.83
CA GLN A 232 12.75 34.87 23.98
C GLN A 232 12.98 36.32 24.43
N SER A 233 12.58 37.30 23.60
CA SER A 233 12.61 38.74 23.91
C SER A 233 11.36 39.16 24.70
#